data_AF-A0AAD7A001-F1
#
_entry.id   AF-A0AAD7A001-F1
#
_cell.length_a   1.000
_cell.length_b   1.000
_cell.length_c   1.000
_cell.angle_alpha   90.00
_cell.angle_beta   90.00
_cell.angle_gamma   90.00
#
_symmetry.space_group_name_H-M   'P 1'
#
loop_
_entity.id
_entity.type
_entity.pdbx_description
1 polymer ?
#
loop_
_entity_poly.entity_id
_entity_poly.type
_entity_poly.pdbx_seq_one_letter_code
_entity_poly.pdbx_strand_id
1 'polypeptide(L)'
;MDVDFASKVGHLPSMDTQDDKNRANLLRVLNQTYFLHLCATEPDTVIPEGKSLLSMIAHSRLTPQTAEPAAQLHERVEKAVHGAFWNEALEALSDPDPSTQIARLKGLLFDVREVISPLFPKNHPIIATLSAPLPPTASPLISTNLLMKEILVALRQRAAPVRDTTIDALLANLDAPLSPILASSPSSSIKSTTSQLARLVVSTMKSIIALVDTMKADLNQFVLGSMTETQLRDVVVQQAKKREKELVLDIWGDSGKDGTERVQTLWQAWVDELEGEQPAQPRGKWIRRLVQSLGLSEAVSCTIPDLDESVPPGRNQLPPQFFFSSPRLLYAQNYLQALVIAASLRSLTRLPITGDSRGHDFVHRIWTLLKAEIDEEDPSASTKIINFADEVVRARRLVSVPDEHEEAQLRAAVDRTLQYGDPVFLLLQKRLLAALADKLCRPTDATDAAVNHAPIRMQTGRTLGTERADKRPRLEVDANSSPSATTPVKGFDDPVLVQGIEDIGKKIHIYINWVDNVWFDS
;
A
#
# COMPACT_ATOMS: atom_id res chain seq x y z
N MET A 1 2.26 5.24 15.84
CA MET A 1 0.96 5.31 15.14
C MET A 1 0.65 3.88 14.72
N ASP A 2 0.09 3.10 15.63
CA ASP A 2 -0.41 1.77 15.31
C ASP A 2 -1.78 1.97 14.68
N VAL A 3 -1.82 1.96 13.35
CA VAL A 3 -3.09 1.90 12.61
C VAL A 3 -3.55 0.45 12.71
N ASP A 4 -4.22 0.11 13.81
CA ASP A 4 -4.61 -1.27 14.07
C ASP A 4 -5.88 -1.62 13.30
N PHE A 5 -5.72 -2.27 12.14
CA PHE A 5 -6.84 -2.78 11.35
C PHE A 5 -7.66 -3.79 12.17
N ALA A 6 -7.03 -4.50 13.13
CA ALA A 6 -7.68 -5.48 13.99
C ALA A 6 -8.69 -4.85 14.97
N SER A 7 -8.49 -3.60 15.40
CA SER A 7 -9.49 -2.87 16.20
C SER A 7 -10.80 -2.63 15.44
N LYS A 8 -10.74 -2.59 14.10
CA LYS A 8 -11.90 -2.33 13.23
C LYS A 8 -12.57 -3.63 12.75
N VAL A 9 -11.92 -4.78 12.89
CA VAL A 9 -12.42 -6.09 12.50
C VAL A 9 -12.62 -6.95 13.76
N GLY A 10 -13.73 -6.73 14.46
CA GLY A 10 -14.37 -7.67 15.40
C GLY A 10 -13.48 -8.35 16.46
N HIS A 11 -13.71 -8.02 17.74
CA HIS A 11 -13.14 -8.74 18.90
C HIS A 11 -13.55 -10.24 18.87
N LEU A 12 -12.59 -11.16 18.94
CA LEU A 12 -12.83 -12.62 18.83
C LEU A 12 -12.14 -13.41 19.96
N PRO A 13 -12.77 -14.49 20.46
CA PRO A 13 -12.34 -15.26 21.65
C PRO A 13 -11.26 -16.31 21.35
N SER A 14 -10.51 -16.70 22.38
CA SER A 14 -9.31 -17.57 22.28
C SER A 14 -9.62 -19.06 22.14
N MET A 15 -9.00 -19.75 21.17
CA MET A 15 -8.63 -21.19 21.24
C MET A 15 -7.53 -21.55 20.20
N ASP A 16 -6.68 -22.51 20.60
CA ASP A 16 -5.56 -23.20 19.93
C ASP A 16 -4.30 -22.42 19.48
N THR A 17 -3.17 -22.77 20.12
CA THR A 17 -1.86 -22.06 20.02
C THR A 17 -1.19 -22.06 18.64
N GLN A 18 -1.58 -22.94 17.72
CA GLN A 18 -1.05 -22.95 16.34
C GLN A 18 -1.90 -22.08 15.41
N ASP A 19 -3.23 -22.11 15.58
CA ASP A 19 -4.15 -21.24 14.86
C ASP A 19 -4.00 -19.79 15.32
N ASP A 20 -3.74 -19.55 16.60
CA ASP A 20 -3.38 -18.24 17.14
C ASP A 20 -2.12 -17.66 16.49
N LYS A 21 -1.09 -18.48 16.22
CA LYS A 21 0.13 -18.04 15.54
C LYS A 21 -0.11 -17.71 14.07
N ASN A 22 -0.88 -18.55 13.37
CA ASN A 22 -1.25 -18.32 11.99
C ASN A 22 -2.07 -17.03 11.86
N ARG A 23 -3.02 -16.83 12.78
CA ARG A 23 -3.85 -15.63 12.88
C ARG A 23 -3.03 -14.38 13.20
N ALA A 24 -2.11 -14.44 14.16
CA ALA A 24 -1.22 -13.32 14.48
C ALA A 24 -0.32 -12.94 13.29
N ASN A 25 0.18 -13.93 12.54
CA ASN A 25 0.96 -13.67 11.35
C ASN A 25 0.09 -13.05 10.23
N LEU A 26 -1.13 -13.56 10.02
CA LEU A 26 -2.08 -12.98 9.07
C LEU A 26 -2.40 -11.52 9.42
N LEU A 27 -2.69 -11.22 10.69
CA LEU A 27 -2.94 -9.85 11.17
C LEU A 27 -1.75 -8.93 10.92
N ARG A 28 -0.52 -9.41 11.14
CA ARG A 28 0.69 -8.63 10.86
C ARG A 28 0.82 -8.31 9.37
N VAL A 29 0.58 -9.30 8.50
CA VAL A 29 0.64 -9.14 7.04
C VAL A 29 -0.49 -8.23 6.53
N LEU A 30 -1.69 -8.34 7.10
CA LEU A 30 -2.83 -7.46 6.84
C LEU A 30 -2.53 -6.01 7.23
N ASN A 31 -2.05 -5.78 8.45
CA ASN A 31 -1.68 -4.44 8.93
C ASN A 31 -0.59 -3.81 8.05
N GLN A 32 0.43 -4.60 7.67
CA GLN A 32 1.49 -4.11 6.78
C GLN A 32 0.96 -3.75 5.39
N THR A 33 0.06 -4.56 4.83
CA THR A 33 -0.51 -4.33 3.50
C THR A 33 -1.48 -3.16 3.50
N TYR A 34 -2.31 -3.04 4.54
CA TYR A 34 -3.19 -1.89 4.74
C TYR A 34 -2.40 -0.58 4.91
N PHE A 35 -1.29 -0.60 5.65
CA PHE A 35 -0.41 0.57 5.77
C PHE A 35 0.16 1.00 4.41
N LEU A 36 0.61 0.04 3.58
CA LEU A 36 1.07 0.32 2.23
C LEU A 36 -0.04 0.85 1.33
N HIS A 37 -1.24 0.29 1.44
CA HIS A 37 -2.44 0.78 0.74
C HIS A 37 -2.70 2.25 1.11
N LEU A 38 -2.71 2.59 2.40
CA LEU A 38 -2.90 3.97 2.86
C LEU A 38 -1.80 4.92 2.40
N CYS A 39 -0.54 4.48 2.39
CA CYS A 39 0.57 5.30 1.86
C CYS A 39 0.40 5.60 0.36
N ALA A 40 -0.23 4.69 -0.38
CA ALA A 40 -0.45 4.83 -1.81
C ALA A 40 -1.67 5.72 -2.12
N THR A 41 -2.77 5.56 -1.38
CA THR A 41 -4.04 6.26 -1.61
C THR A 41 -4.14 7.60 -0.88
N GLU A 42 -3.68 7.69 0.36
CA GLU A 42 -3.83 8.85 1.26
C GLU A 42 -2.53 9.13 2.06
N PRO A 43 -1.42 9.49 1.38
CA PRO A 43 -0.13 9.70 2.03
C PRO A 43 -0.20 10.76 3.14
N ASP A 44 -1.01 11.80 2.96
CA ASP A 44 -1.15 12.93 3.89
C ASP A 44 -1.73 12.52 5.26
N THR A 45 -2.46 11.39 5.32
CA THR A 45 -3.05 10.89 6.58
C THR A 45 -2.06 10.07 7.41
N VAL A 46 -1.06 9.47 6.76
CA VAL A 46 -0.12 8.54 7.38
C VAL A 46 1.21 9.22 7.70
N ILE A 47 1.63 10.14 6.84
CA ILE A 47 2.92 10.82 6.96
C ILE A 47 2.72 12.05 7.87
N PRO A 48 3.41 12.13 9.03
CA PRO A 48 3.32 13.31 9.88
C PRO A 48 3.76 14.56 9.12
N GLU A 49 3.08 15.68 9.35
CA GLU A 49 3.39 16.96 8.69
C GLU A 49 4.89 17.29 8.82
N GLY A 50 5.53 17.59 7.69
CA GLY A 50 6.95 17.91 7.60
C GLY A 50 7.92 16.72 7.53
N LYS A 51 7.43 15.47 7.56
CA LYS A 51 8.25 14.28 7.26
C LYS A 51 8.06 13.85 5.81
N SER A 52 9.13 13.39 5.16
CA SER A 52 9.04 12.80 3.82
C SER A 52 8.81 11.30 3.91
N LEU A 53 8.21 10.71 2.87
CA LEU A 53 8.01 9.26 2.77
C LEU A 53 9.35 8.51 2.87
N LEU A 54 10.42 9.10 2.32
CA LEU A 54 11.79 8.60 2.38
C LEU A 54 12.29 8.51 3.82
N SER A 55 12.00 9.52 4.65
CA SER A 55 12.34 9.48 6.06
C SER A 55 11.63 8.31 6.77
N MET A 56 10.36 8.05 6.50
CA MET A 56 9.64 6.93 7.11
C MET A 56 10.18 5.56 6.68
N ILE A 57 10.49 5.37 5.38
CA ILE A 57 11.06 4.11 4.87
C ILE A 57 12.47 3.88 5.41
N ALA A 58 13.29 4.93 5.52
CA ALA A 58 14.62 4.82 6.10
C ALA A 58 14.56 4.38 7.57
N HIS A 59 13.61 4.93 8.35
CA HIS A 59 13.45 4.59 9.76
C HIS A 59 12.79 3.22 9.98
N SER A 60 11.87 2.78 9.12
CA SER A 60 11.24 1.46 9.25
C SER A 60 12.23 0.31 9.04
N ARG A 61 13.27 0.51 8.22
CA ARG A 61 14.36 -0.47 8.04
C ARG A 61 15.39 -0.43 9.18
N LEU A 62 15.56 0.72 9.83
CA LEU A 62 16.51 0.93 10.92
C LEU A 62 15.96 0.56 12.29
N THR A 63 14.66 0.29 12.39
CA THR A 63 14.04 -0.17 13.64
C THR A 63 13.83 -1.67 13.52
N PRO A 64 14.83 -2.52 13.87
CA PRO A 64 14.53 -3.91 14.19
C PRO A 64 13.51 -3.84 15.32
N GLN A 65 12.29 -4.29 15.03
CA GLN A 65 11.20 -4.33 16.00
C GLN A 65 11.73 -4.90 17.31
N THR A 66 11.48 -4.15 18.36
CA THR A 66 11.72 -4.44 19.77
C THR A 66 11.78 -5.93 20.04
N ALA A 67 12.94 -6.37 20.53
CA ALA A 67 13.28 -7.75 20.80
C ALA A 67 12.23 -8.44 21.67
N GLU A 68 11.31 -9.16 21.04
CA GLU A 68 10.58 -10.23 21.69
C GLU A 68 11.55 -11.37 22.04
N PRO A 69 11.32 -12.11 23.14
CA PRO A 69 12.12 -13.28 23.49
C PRO A 69 12.15 -14.35 22.39
N ALA A 70 11.14 -14.38 21.50
CA ALA A 70 11.10 -15.26 20.34
C ALA A 70 12.17 -14.92 19.28
N ALA A 71 12.49 -13.64 19.08
CA ALA A 71 13.52 -13.21 18.13
C ALA A 71 14.93 -13.64 18.58
N GLN A 72 15.20 -13.61 19.89
CA GLN A 72 16.46 -14.09 20.46
C GLN A 72 16.62 -15.60 20.33
N LEU A 73 15.53 -16.36 20.48
CA LEU A 73 15.56 -17.81 20.32
C LEU A 73 15.75 -18.19 18.85
N HIS A 74 15.07 -17.49 17.93
CA HIS A 74 15.30 -17.64 16.49
C HIS A 74 16.76 -17.36 16.12
N GLU A 75 17.34 -16.26 16.60
CA GLU A 75 18.74 -15.92 16.33
C GLU A 75 19.71 -16.98 16.86
N ARG A 76 19.43 -17.57 18.03
CA ARG A 76 20.26 -18.67 18.58
C ARG A 76 20.14 -19.95 17.76
N VAL A 77 18.91 -20.32 17.37
CA VAL A 77 18.68 -21.49 16.53
C VAL A 77 19.32 -21.29 15.16
N GLU A 78 19.16 -20.12 14.56
CA GLU A 78 19.78 -19.74 13.29
C GLU A 78 21.30 -19.82 13.37
N LYS A 79 21.92 -19.25 14.40
CA LYS A 79 23.38 -19.37 14.62
C LYS A 79 23.83 -20.83 14.80
N ALA A 80 23.06 -21.64 15.52
CA ALA A 80 23.37 -23.05 15.73
C ALA A 80 23.24 -23.86 14.43
N VAL A 81 22.18 -23.64 13.66
CA VAL A 81 21.91 -24.30 12.37
C VAL A 81 22.94 -23.88 11.33
N HIS A 82 23.21 -22.58 11.18
CA HIS A 82 24.26 -22.08 10.29
C HIS A 82 25.63 -22.63 10.72
N GLY A 83 25.94 -22.65 12.02
CA GLY A 83 27.15 -23.25 12.55
C GLY A 83 27.29 -24.72 12.16
N ALA A 84 26.24 -25.51 12.37
CA ALA A 84 26.19 -26.93 12.01
C ALA A 84 26.38 -27.14 10.51
N PHE A 85 25.65 -26.40 9.67
CA PHE A 85 25.76 -26.45 8.21
C PHE A 85 27.20 -26.22 7.72
N TRP A 86 27.87 -25.21 8.28
CA TRP A 86 29.23 -24.89 7.86
C TRP A 86 30.29 -25.84 8.40
N ASN A 87 30.06 -26.43 9.58
CA ASN A 87 30.93 -27.47 10.12
C ASN A 87 30.82 -28.76 9.29
N GLU A 88 29.60 -29.17 8.96
CA GLU A 88 29.34 -30.29 8.04
C GLU A 88 29.98 -30.04 6.67
N ALA A 89 29.87 -28.82 6.13
CA ALA A 89 30.52 -28.45 4.88
C ALA A 89 32.05 -28.59 4.96
N LEU A 90 32.66 -28.15 6.07
CA LEU A 90 34.10 -28.26 6.28
C LEU A 90 34.54 -29.72 6.39
N GLU A 91 33.79 -30.55 7.11
CA GLU A 91 34.06 -31.99 7.26
C GLU A 91 34.00 -32.69 5.90
N ALA A 92 32.92 -32.48 5.14
CA ALA A 92 32.75 -33.07 3.80
C ALA A 92 33.83 -32.61 2.80
N LEU A 93 34.28 -31.35 2.89
CA LEU A 93 35.34 -30.82 2.02
C LEU A 93 36.75 -31.23 2.45
N SER A 94 36.92 -31.65 3.71
CA SER A 94 38.21 -32.14 4.23
C SER A 94 38.46 -33.62 3.90
N ASP A 95 37.42 -34.35 3.45
CA ASP A 95 37.54 -35.72 2.96
C ASP A 95 38.39 -35.76 1.68
N PRO A 96 39.42 -36.62 1.56
CA PRO A 96 40.21 -36.75 0.34
C PRO A 96 39.43 -37.26 -0.90
N ASP A 97 38.22 -37.80 -0.77
CA ASP A 97 37.44 -38.25 -1.93
C ASP A 97 36.89 -37.06 -2.76
N PRO A 98 37.26 -36.91 -4.04
CA PRO A 98 36.74 -35.83 -4.88
C PRO A 98 35.23 -35.91 -5.10
N SER A 99 34.62 -37.10 -5.01
CA SER A 99 33.18 -37.28 -5.27
C SER A 99 32.33 -36.59 -4.21
N THR A 100 32.70 -36.74 -2.93
CA THR A 100 32.04 -36.08 -1.80
C THR A 100 32.29 -34.56 -1.82
N GLN A 101 33.52 -34.15 -2.15
CA GLN A 101 33.87 -32.73 -2.29
C GLN A 101 33.03 -32.04 -3.39
N ILE A 102 32.93 -32.63 -4.58
CA ILE A 102 32.19 -32.06 -5.72
C ILE A 102 30.70 -31.92 -5.38
N ALA A 103 30.10 -32.94 -4.75
CA ALA A 103 28.69 -32.89 -4.35
C ALA A 103 28.41 -31.73 -3.39
N ARG A 104 29.26 -31.53 -2.37
CA ARG A 104 29.09 -30.42 -1.41
C ARG A 104 29.39 -29.06 -2.03
N LEU A 105 30.44 -28.95 -2.85
CA LEU A 105 30.78 -27.71 -3.56
C LEU A 105 29.65 -27.25 -4.48
N LYS A 106 28.95 -28.17 -5.14
CA LYS A 106 27.81 -27.85 -6.00
C LYS A 106 26.69 -27.15 -5.22
N GLY A 107 26.36 -27.63 -4.02
CA GLY A 107 25.38 -26.99 -3.15
C GLY A 107 25.83 -25.59 -2.72
N LEU A 108 27.06 -25.46 -2.22
CA LEU A 108 27.59 -24.17 -1.77
C LEU A 108 27.70 -23.13 -2.91
N LEU A 109 28.07 -23.55 -4.12
CA LEU A 109 28.11 -22.66 -5.29
C LEU A 109 26.71 -22.26 -5.75
N PHE A 110 25.71 -23.13 -5.57
CA PHE A 110 24.32 -22.77 -5.79
C PHE A 110 23.86 -21.70 -4.79
N ASP A 111 24.19 -21.84 -3.50
CA ASP A 111 23.86 -20.85 -2.48
C ASP A 111 24.54 -19.49 -2.79
N VAL A 112 25.83 -19.52 -3.16
CA VAL A 112 26.57 -18.32 -3.59
C VAL A 112 25.92 -17.70 -4.82
N ARG A 113 25.50 -18.50 -5.81
CA ARG A 113 24.79 -18.01 -7.00
C ARG A 113 23.48 -17.32 -6.63
N GLU A 114 22.67 -17.94 -5.77
CA GLU A 114 21.40 -17.38 -5.34
C GLU A 114 21.61 -16.02 -4.65
N VAL A 115 22.60 -15.95 -3.77
CA VAL A 115 22.95 -14.73 -3.04
C VAL A 115 23.48 -13.64 -3.98
N ILE A 116 24.28 -13.99 -4.98
CA ILE A 116 24.91 -13.05 -5.93
C ILE A 116 23.95 -12.59 -7.05
N SER A 117 22.98 -13.42 -7.43
CA SER A 117 22.07 -13.19 -8.56
C SER A 117 21.42 -11.79 -8.57
N PRO A 118 20.93 -11.22 -7.45
CA PRO A 118 20.33 -9.88 -7.43
C PRO A 118 21.31 -8.76 -7.77
N LEU A 119 22.61 -8.98 -7.55
CA LEU A 119 23.63 -7.99 -7.83
C LEU A 119 24.05 -7.99 -9.30
N PHE A 120 23.83 -9.06 -10.07
CA PHE A 120 24.31 -9.19 -11.46
C PHE A 120 23.18 -9.24 -12.50
N PRO A 121 23.35 -8.67 -13.71
CA PRO A 121 22.42 -8.92 -14.79
C PRO A 121 22.37 -10.41 -15.12
N LYS A 122 21.19 -10.89 -15.54
CA LYS A 122 20.93 -12.33 -15.81
C LYS A 122 21.92 -12.97 -16.79
N ASN A 123 22.50 -12.18 -17.70
CA ASN A 123 23.43 -12.64 -18.74
C ASN A 123 24.91 -12.44 -18.36
N HIS A 124 25.23 -12.11 -17.10
CA HIS A 124 26.61 -11.91 -16.69
C HIS A 124 27.39 -13.24 -16.73
N PRO A 125 28.65 -13.26 -17.22
CA PRO A 125 29.42 -14.50 -17.41
C PRO A 125 29.54 -15.34 -16.13
N ILE A 126 29.68 -14.71 -14.96
CA ILE A 126 29.78 -15.44 -13.68
C ILE A 126 28.49 -16.17 -13.32
N ILE A 127 27.32 -15.58 -13.61
CA ILE A 127 26.05 -16.26 -13.37
C ILE A 127 25.93 -17.47 -14.30
N ALA A 128 26.38 -17.34 -15.55
CA ALA A 128 26.45 -18.46 -16.49
C ALA A 128 27.42 -19.56 -15.99
N THR A 129 28.63 -19.19 -15.53
CA THR A 129 29.62 -20.14 -15.00
C THR A 129 29.12 -20.87 -13.75
N LEU A 130 28.48 -20.16 -12.82
CA LEU A 130 27.88 -20.76 -11.61
C LEU A 130 26.63 -21.62 -11.93
N SER A 131 26.01 -21.42 -13.09
CA SER A 131 24.88 -22.23 -13.55
C SER A 131 25.34 -23.49 -14.28
N ALA A 132 26.57 -23.53 -14.78
CA ALA A 132 27.13 -24.66 -15.50
C ALA A 132 27.46 -25.82 -14.55
N PRO A 133 27.37 -27.08 -15.00
CA PRO A 133 27.85 -28.21 -14.21
C PRO A 133 29.35 -28.08 -13.96
N LEU A 134 29.78 -28.37 -12.72
CA LEU A 134 31.19 -28.39 -12.35
C LEU A 134 31.97 -29.37 -13.26
N PRO A 135 33.11 -28.96 -13.83
CA PRO A 135 33.91 -29.85 -14.64
C PRO A 135 34.48 -30.99 -13.77
N PRO A 136 34.52 -32.24 -14.27
CA PRO A 136 35.17 -33.34 -13.56
C PRO A 136 36.65 -33.02 -13.45
N THR A 137 37.09 -32.63 -12.25
CA THR A 137 38.47 -32.19 -11.98
C THR A 137 39.06 -33.07 -10.89
N ALA A 138 40.34 -33.44 -11.06
CA ALA A 138 41.07 -34.23 -10.06
C ALA A 138 41.41 -33.42 -8.78
N SER A 139 41.21 -32.10 -8.81
CA SER A 139 41.44 -31.18 -7.68
C SER A 139 40.33 -30.11 -7.59
N PRO A 140 39.13 -30.48 -7.10
CA PRO A 140 37.96 -29.61 -7.15
C PRO A 140 38.12 -28.35 -6.26
N LEU A 141 38.83 -28.45 -5.12
CA LEU A 141 39.10 -27.31 -4.24
C LEU A 141 39.97 -26.23 -4.91
N ILE A 142 40.99 -26.62 -5.69
CA ILE A 142 41.85 -25.66 -6.41
C ILE A 142 41.04 -24.96 -7.49
N SER A 143 40.24 -25.71 -8.25
CA SER A 143 39.37 -25.16 -9.30
C SER A 143 38.35 -24.17 -8.73
N THR A 144 37.79 -24.48 -7.56
CA THR A 144 36.83 -23.61 -6.88
C THR A 144 37.51 -22.35 -6.34
N ASN A 145 38.75 -22.44 -5.85
CA ASN A 145 39.52 -21.28 -5.43
C ASN A 145 39.70 -20.27 -6.60
N LEU A 146 40.04 -20.76 -7.80
CA LEU A 146 40.12 -19.91 -9.00
C LEU A 146 38.77 -19.24 -9.32
N LEU A 147 37.67 -19.99 -9.27
CA LEU A 147 36.33 -19.46 -9.48
C LEU A 147 35.96 -18.39 -8.43
N MET A 148 36.35 -18.57 -7.17
CA MET A 148 36.12 -17.55 -6.13
C MET A 148 36.90 -16.26 -6.41
N LYS A 149 38.11 -16.35 -6.95
CA LYS A 149 38.87 -15.15 -7.39
C LYS A 149 38.13 -14.41 -8.49
N GLU A 150 37.62 -15.13 -9.49
CA GLU A 150 36.81 -14.53 -10.56
C GLU A 150 35.55 -13.85 -10.01
N ILE A 151 34.86 -14.49 -9.06
CA ILE A 151 33.70 -13.92 -8.34
C ILE A 151 34.09 -12.63 -7.63
N LEU A 152 35.17 -12.63 -6.84
CA LEU A 152 35.63 -11.46 -6.09
C LEU A 152 36.06 -10.31 -7.01
N VAL A 153 36.74 -10.60 -8.12
CA VAL A 153 37.12 -9.58 -9.12
C VAL A 153 35.88 -8.92 -9.73
N ALA A 154 34.85 -9.68 -10.07
CA ALA A 154 33.63 -9.08 -10.60
C ALA A 154 32.77 -8.40 -9.54
N LEU A 155 32.78 -8.88 -8.29
CA LEU A 155 32.17 -8.15 -7.18
C LEU A 155 32.86 -6.80 -7.00
N ARG A 156 34.20 -6.74 -7.11
CA ARG A 156 34.96 -5.49 -7.05
C ARG A 156 34.52 -4.47 -8.10
N GLN A 157 34.31 -4.91 -9.34
CA GLN A 157 33.86 -4.03 -10.43
C GLN A 157 32.50 -3.36 -10.17
N ARG A 158 31.73 -3.85 -9.19
CA ARG A 158 30.38 -3.38 -8.88
C ARG A 158 30.23 -2.84 -7.45
N ALA A 159 31.21 -3.09 -6.60
CA ALA A 159 31.19 -2.64 -5.22
C ALA A 159 31.47 -1.14 -5.15
N ALA A 160 30.98 -0.52 -4.08
CA ALA A 160 31.39 0.83 -3.74
C ALA A 160 32.88 0.84 -3.34
N PRO A 161 33.65 1.91 -3.64
CA PRO A 161 35.09 1.96 -3.35
C PRO A 161 35.46 1.70 -1.88
N VAL A 162 34.54 1.95 -0.95
CA VAL A 162 34.72 1.67 0.49
C VAL A 162 34.89 0.18 0.80
N ARG A 163 34.49 -0.71 -0.12
CA ARG A 163 34.55 -2.17 0.04
C ARG A 163 35.77 -2.81 -0.61
N ASP A 164 36.52 -2.05 -1.43
CA ASP A 164 37.69 -2.56 -2.14
C ASP A 164 38.73 -3.17 -1.19
N THR A 165 38.94 -2.56 -0.01
CA THR A 165 39.90 -3.08 0.97
C THR A 165 39.53 -4.47 1.49
N THR A 166 38.23 -4.75 1.66
CA THR A 166 37.74 -6.05 2.10
C THR A 166 37.91 -7.09 1.00
N ILE A 167 37.61 -6.71 -0.24
CA ILE A 167 37.77 -7.59 -1.41
C ILE A 167 39.25 -7.90 -1.63
N ASP A 168 40.12 -6.90 -1.52
CA ASP A 168 41.56 -7.05 -1.70
C ASP A 168 42.18 -7.92 -0.60
N ALA A 169 41.68 -7.82 0.63
CA ALA A 169 42.07 -8.74 1.71
C ALA A 169 41.64 -10.19 1.43
N LEU A 170 40.44 -10.41 0.88
CA LEU A 170 39.98 -11.76 0.51
C LEU A 170 40.78 -12.33 -0.67
N LEU A 171 41.08 -11.52 -1.69
CA LEU A 171 41.93 -11.91 -2.81
C LEU A 171 43.34 -12.28 -2.33
N ALA A 172 43.95 -11.45 -1.48
CA ALA A 172 45.25 -11.73 -0.89
C ALA A 172 45.25 -13.04 -0.06
N ASN A 173 44.19 -13.31 0.70
CA ASN A 173 44.03 -14.56 1.44
C ASN A 173 43.90 -15.79 0.53
N LEU A 174 43.32 -15.65 -0.68
CA LEU A 174 43.25 -16.73 -1.66
C LEU A 174 44.58 -16.95 -2.41
N ASP A 175 45.46 -15.96 -2.45
CA ASP A 175 46.80 -16.04 -3.06
C ASP A 175 47.85 -16.62 -2.10
N ALA A 176 47.79 -16.27 -0.81
CA ALA A 176 48.77 -16.71 0.20
C ALA A 176 49.00 -18.24 0.34
N PRO A 177 47.98 -19.13 0.27
CA PRO A 177 48.18 -20.55 0.53
C PRO A 177 48.81 -21.32 -0.63
N LEU A 178 48.91 -20.75 -1.84
CA LEU A 178 49.49 -21.46 -2.99
C LEU A 178 51.03 -21.47 -2.96
N SER A 179 51.66 -20.51 -2.28
CA SER A 179 53.13 -20.37 -2.28
C SER A 179 53.88 -21.43 -1.45
N PRO A 180 53.46 -21.80 -0.22
CA PRO A 180 54.18 -22.82 0.56
C PRO A 180 53.80 -24.26 0.17
N ILE A 181 52.58 -24.52 -0.33
CA ILE A 181 52.11 -25.87 -0.69
C ILE A 181 52.90 -26.47 -1.88
N LEU A 182 53.35 -25.63 -2.81
CA LEU A 182 54.19 -26.05 -3.94
C LEU A 182 55.68 -26.15 -3.58
N ALA A 183 56.12 -25.56 -2.47
CA ALA A 183 57.52 -25.45 -2.08
C ALA A 183 57.92 -26.40 -0.92
N SER A 184 56.97 -26.94 -0.16
CA SER A 184 57.25 -27.83 0.98
C SER A 184 57.34 -29.31 0.60
N SER A 185 58.44 -29.93 1.01
CA SER A 185 58.82 -31.35 0.86
C SER A 185 57.68 -32.35 1.13
N PRO A 186 57.57 -33.46 0.37
CA PRO A 186 56.40 -34.36 0.30
C PRO A 186 56.09 -35.21 1.56
N SER A 187 56.70 -34.94 2.71
CA SER A 187 56.55 -35.77 3.92
C SER A 187 55.53 -35.27 4.95
N SER A 188 54.98 -34.07 4.80
CA SER A 188 53.84 -33.60 5.61
C SER A 188 52.52 -34.11 5.05
N SER A 189 51.72 -34.79 5.87
CA SER A 189 50.52 -35.55 5.47
C SER A 189 49.55 -34.77 4.57
N ILE A 190 49.23 -35.32 3.39
CA ILE A 190 48.25 -34.80 2.41
C ILE A 190 46.93 -34.35 3.05
N LYS A 191 46.48 -35.04 4.11
CA LYS A 191 45.26 -34.71 4.87
C LYS A 191 45.30 -33.32 5.51
N SER A 192 46.46 -32.88 5.99
CA SER A 192 46.63 -31.55 6.62
C SER A 192 46.44 -30.43 5.60
N THR A 193 47.03 -30.59 4.41
CA THR A 193 46.95 -29.63 3.31
C THR A 193 45.53 -29.51 2.76
N THR A 194 44.85 -30.63 2.54
CA THR A 194 43.43 -30.64 2.08
C THR A 194 42.52 -29.97 3.10
N SER A 195 42.70 -30.27 4.39
CA SER A 195 41.89 -29.64 5.46
C SER A 195 42.10 -28.12 5.54
N GLN A 196 43.34 -27.64 5.36
CA GLN A 196 43.61 -26.19 5.32
C GLN A 196 42.97 -25.51 4.11
N LEU A 197 43.05 -26.14 2.93
CA LEU A 197 42.42 -25.62 1.71
C LEU A 197 40.89 -25.62 1.80
N ALA A 198 40.30 -26.69 2.34
CA ALA A 198 38.86 -26.77 2.62
C ALA A 198 38.41 -25.65 3.57
N ARG A 199 39.18 -25.40 4.64
CA ARG A 199 38.92 -24.30 5.59
C ARG A 199 38.95 -22.93 4.91
N LEU A 200 39.94 -22.70 4.04
CA LEU A 200 40.07 -21.47 3.27
C LEU A 200 38.86 -21.27 2.35
N VAL A 201 38.51 -22.28 1.55
CA VAL A 201 37.37 -22.26 0.61
C VAL A 201 36.07 -21.93 1.36
N VAL A 202 35.78 -22.64 2.46
CA VAL A 202 34.58 -22.39 3.28
C VAL A 202 34.59 -20.98 3.87
N SER A 203 35.71 -20.54 4.44
CA SER A 203 35.82 -19.19 5.02
C SER A 203 35.63 -18.08 3.98
N THR A 204 36.09 -18.32 2.75
CA THR A 204 35.94 -17.38 1.64
C THR A 204 34.49 -17.33 1.15
N MET A 205 33.81 -18.48 1.01
CA MET A 205 32.37 -18.50 0.66
C MET A 205 31.53 -17.74 1.69
N LYS A 206 31.76 -17.99 2.98
CA LYS A 206 31.11 -17.22 4.07
C LYS A 206 31.34 -15.72 3.91
N SER A 207 32.58 -15.33 3.63
CA SER A 207 32.96 -13.93 3.47
C SER A 207 32.35 -13.29 2.22
N ILE A 208 32.25 -14.04 1.11
CA ILE A 208 31.58 -13.61 -0.12
C ILE A 208 30.08 -13.40 0.15
N ILE A 209 29.41 -14.33 0.81
CA ILE A 209 27.98 -14.21 1.16
C ILE A 209 27.76 -12.97 2.04
N ALA A 210 28.55 -12.82 3.10
CA ALA A 210 28.47 -11.65 3.99
C ALA A 210 28.75 -10.34 3.24
N LEU A 211 29.76 -10.31 2.36
CA LEU A 211 30.07 -9.15 1.54
C LEU A 211 28.91 -8.80 0.61
N VAL A 212 28.31 -9.80 -0.05
CA VAL A 212 27.17 -9.59 -0.94
C VAL A 212 25.97 -9.02 -0.19
N ASP A 213 25.70 -9.46 1.03
CA ASP A 213 24.63 -8.90 1.84
C ASP A 213 24.91 -7.44 2.22
N THR A 214 26.17 -7.10 2.54
CA THR A 214 26.56 -5.69 2.73
C THR A 214 26.43 -4.88 1.44
N MET A 215 26.79 -5.43 0.28
CA MET A 215 26.64 -4.76 -1.01
C MET A 215 25.17 -4.56 -1.39
N LYS A 216 24.28 -5.51 -1.05
CA LYS A 216 22.82 -5.35 -1.20
C LYS A 216 22.31 -4.22 -0.31
N ALA A 217 22.80 -4.12 0.93
CA ALA A 217 22.45 -3.03 1.83
C ALA A 217 22.92 -1.68 1.29
N ASP A 218 24.17 -1.59 0.82
CA ASP A 218 24.74 -0.40 0.19
C ASP A 218 23.95 0.01 -1.07
N LEU A 219 23.62 -0.95 -1.94
CA LEU A 219 22.80 -0.71 -3.14
C LEU A 219 21.41 -0.22 -2.76
N ASN A 220 20.77 -0.84 -1.78
CA ASN A 220 19.46 -0.41 -1.29
C ASN A 220 19.52 1.00 -0.71
N GLN A 221 20.56 1.34 0.04
CA GLN A 221 20.77 2.67 0.59
C GLN A 221 21.02 3.71 -0.51
N PHE A 222 21.81 3.36 -1.52
CA PHE A 222 22.09 4.22 -2.68
C PHE A 222 20.83 4.45 -3.53
N VAL A 223 20.08 3.39 -3.84
CA VAL A 223 18.81 3.47 -4.58
C VAL A 223 17.83 4.34 -3.81
N LEU A 224 17.66 4.12 -2.51
CA LEU A 224 16.78 4.97 -1.68
C LEU A 224 17.26 6.42 -1.60
N GLY A 225 18.57 6.67 -1.54
CA GLY A 225 19.13 8.02 -1.48
C GLY A 225 19.12 8.78 -2.81
N SER A 226 19.03 8.07 -3.94
CA SER A 226 19.02 8.66 -5.29
C SER A 226 17.61 8.80 -5.88
N MET A 227 16.62 8.11 -5.32
CA MET A 227 15.22 8.20 -5.75
C MET A 227 14.60 9.54 -5.39
N THR A 228 13.90 10.15 -6.35
CA THR A 228 13.01 11.27 -6.05
C THR A 228 11.81 10.79 -5.25
N GLU A 229 11.15 11.70 -4.52
CA GLU A 229 9.94 11.38 -3.76
C GLU A 229 8.81 10.85 -4.66
N THR A 230 8.73 11.36 -5.90
CA THR A 230 7.79 10.86 -6.92
C THR A 230 8.09 9.41 -7.32
N GLN A 231 9.35 9.07 -7.61
CA GLN A 231 9.75 7.69 -7.93
C GLN A 231 9.52 6.75 -6.76
N LEU A 232 9.80 7.21 -5.53
CA LEU A 232 9.56 6.42 -4.33
C LEU A 232 8.07 6.18 -4.14
N ARG A 233 7.22 7.18 -4.36
CA ARG A 233 5.76 7.04 -4.36
C ARG A 233 5.30 6.01 -5.39
N ASP A 234 5.83 6.05 -6.60
CA ASP A 234 5.49 5.09 -7.66
C ASP A 234 5.87 3.65 -7.26
N VAL A 235 7.04 3.47 -6.66
CA VAL A 235 7.48 2.15 -6.14
C VAL A 235 6.57 1.68 -5.01
N VAL A 236 6.19 2.56 -4.08
CA VAL A 236 5.25 2.23 -2.99
C VAL A 236 3.89 1.84 -3.57
N VAL A 237 3.38 2.59 -4.54
CA VAL A 237 2.12 2.28 -5.23
C VAL A 237 2.21 0.90 -5.89
N GLN A 238 3.27 0.61 -6.66
CA GLN A 238 3.44 -0.70 -7.30
C GLN A 238 3.53 -1.84 -6.28
N GLN A 239 4.28 -1.64 -5.20
CA GLN A 239 4.42 -2.64 -4.14
C GLN A 239 3.10 -2.87 -3.40
N ALA A 240 2.35 -1.81 -3.12
CA ALA A 240 1.04 -1.88 -2.49
C ALA A 240 0.05 -2.63 -3.38
N LYS A 241 -0.04 -2.29 -4.68
CA LYS A 241 -0.88 -3.00 -5.65
C LYS A 241 -0.57 -4.51 -5.69
N LYS A 242 0.72 -4.86 -5.79
CA LYS A 242 1.16 -6.25 -5.85
C LYS A 242 0.80 -7.02 -4.59
N ARG A 243 1.14 -6.47 -3.41
CA ARG A 243 0.86 -7.14 -2.13
C ARG A 243 -0.61 -7.26 -1.82
N GLU A 244 -1.39 -6.22 -2.12
CA GLU A 244 -2.83 -6.24 -1.96
C GLU A 244 -3.46 -7.37 -2.79
N LYS A 245 -3.11 -7.46 -4.08
CA LYS A 245 -3.60 -8.52 -4.96
C LYS A 245 -3.19 -9.90 -4.48
N GLU A 246 -1.91 -10.10 -4.17
CA GLU A 246 -1.40 -11.38 -3.65
C GLU A 246 -2.14 -11.81 -2.37
N LEU A 247 -2.34 -10.88 -1.44
CA LEU A 247 -2.97 -11.16 -0.16
C LEU A 247 -4.47 -11.42 -0.27
N VAL A 248 -5.20 -10.66 -1.10
CA VAL A 248 -6.63 -10.93 -1.35
C VAL A 248 -6.80 -12.29 -2.04
N LEU A 249 -5.93 -12.63 -3.00
CA LEU A 249 -5.98 -13.94 -3.65
C LEU A 249 -5.64 -15.09 -2.70
N ASP A 250 -4.74 -14.87 -1.74
CA ASP A 250 -4.39 -15.85 -0.70
C ASP A 250 -5.54 -16.05 0.30
N ILE A 251 -6.15 -14.95 0.77
CA ILE A 251 -7.26 -15.00 1.73
C ILE A 251 -8.53 -15.62 1.14
N TRP A 252 -8.82 -15.36 -0.14
CA TRP A 252 -9.96 -15.94 -0.85
C TRP A 252 -9.61 -17.22 -1.63
N GLY A 253 -8.36 -17.70 -1.53
CA GLY A 253 -7.93 -18.96 -2.08
C GLY A 253 -8.25 -20.10 -1.13
N ASP A 254 -8.75 -21.22 -1.66
CA ASP A 254 -8.80 -22.45 -0.87
C ASP A 254 -7.37 -23.00 -0.73
N SER A 255 -7.04 -23.64 0.39
CA SER A 255 -5.71 -24.21 0.67
C SER A 255 -5.04 -24.87 -0.56
N GLY A 256 -4.13 -24.14 -1.21
CA GLY A 256 -3.36 -24.61 -2.38
C GLY A 256 -3.94 -24.31 -3.78
N LYS A 257 -5.05 -23.58 -3.88
CA LYS A 257 -5.62 -23.09 -5.16
C LYS A 257 -5.53 -21.57 -5.25
N ASP A 258 -5.36 -21.09 -6.47
CA ASP A 258 -5.42 -19.66 -6.77
C ASP A 258 -6.85 -19.13 -6.55
N GLY A 259 -7.03 -18.17 -5.64
CA GLY A 259 -8.32 -17.55 -5.33
C GLY A 259 -8.92 -16.70 -6.45
N THR A 260 -8.24 -16.59 -7.60
CA THR A 260 -8.66 -15.74 -8.73
C THR A 260 -10.06 -16.07 -9.22
N GLU A 261 -10.43 -17.34 -9.37
CA GLU A 261 -11.75 -17.74 -9.86
C GLU A 261 -12.86 -17.30 -8.89
N ARG A 262 -12.68 -17.57 -7.59
CA ARG A 262 -13.65 -17.18 -6.54
C ARG A 262 -13.82 -15.66 -6.48
N VAL A 263 -12.71 -14.92 -6.49
CA VAL A 263 -12.71 -13.44 -6.47
C VAL A 263 -13.41 -12.87 -7.71
N GLN A 264 -13.23 -13.49 -8.88
CA GLN A 264 -13.90 -13.08 -10.12
C GLN A 264 -15.39 -13.41 -10.10
N THR A 265 -15.79 -14.59 -9.60
CA THR A 265 -17.21 -14.98 -9.46
C THR A 265 -17.95 -14.05 -8.51
N LEU A 266 -17.36 -13.74 -7.35
CA LEU A 266 -17.96 -12.82 -6.37
C LEU A 266 -18.12 -11.40 -6.96
N TRP A 267 -17.12 -10.93 -7.71
CA TRP A 267 -17.22 -9.66 -8.42
C TRP A 267 -18.35 -9.65 -9.44
N GLN A 268 -18.43 -10.66 -10.30
CA GLN A 268 -19.47 -10.76 -11.33
C GLN A 268 -20.87 -10.82 -10.71
N ALA A 269 -21.07 -11.67 -9.70
CA ALA A 269 -22.33 -11.77 -8.97
C ALA A 269 -22.75 -10.41 -8.40
N TRP A 270 -21.83 -9.72 -7.72
CA TRP A 270 -22.11 -8.40 -7.14
C TRP A 270 -22.45 -7.33 -8.20
N VAL A 271 -21.76 -7.34 -9.34
CA VAL A 271 -22.05 -6.42 -10.46
C VAL A 271 -23.39 -6.74 -11.13
N ASP A 272 -23.77 -8.01 -11.18
CA ASP A 272 -24.99 -8.48 -11.85
C ASP A 272 -26.27 -8.27 -11.03
N GLU A 273 -26.16 -8.09 -9.71
CA GLU A 273 -27.26 -7.68 -8.83
C GLU A 273 -27.84 -6.28 -9.14
N LEU A 274 -27.21 -5.50 -10.03
CA LEU A 274 -27.70 -4.16 -10.39
C LEU A 274 -29.01 -4.25 -11.18
N GLU A 275 -30.14 -3.99 -10.51
CA GLU A 275 -31.45 -3.85 -11.15
C GLU A 275 -31.57 -2.51 -11.90
N GLY A 276 -31.64 -2.52 -13.25
CA GLY A 276 -31.90 -1.30 -14.04
C GLY A 276 -31.39 -1.32 -15.49
N GLU A 277 -31.51 -0.17 -16.16
CA GLU A 277 -30.95 0.05 -17.50
C GLU A 277 -29.42 -0.13 -17.46
N GLN A 278 -28.94 -1.13 -18.22
CA GLN A 278 -27.52 -1.45 -18.24
C GLN A 278 -26.74 -0.33 -18.93
N PRO A 279 -25.69 0.23 -18.28
CA PRO A 279 -24.83 1.20 -18.93
C PRO A 279 -24.06 0.53 -20.08
N ALA A 280 -23.78 1.30 -21.13
CA ALA A 280 -23.08 0.81 -22.31
C ALA A 280 -21.63 0.35 -22.06
N GLN A 281 -21.01 0.77 -20.94
CA GLN A 281 -19.62 0.43 -20.59
C GLN A 281 -19.54 -0.43 -19.30
N PRO A 282 -18.71 -1.50 -19.29
CA PRO A 282 -18.58 -2.38 -18.14
C PRO A 282 -18.03 -1.66 -16.90
N ARG A 283 -17.13 -0.69 -17.10
CA ARG A 283 -16.60 0.17 -16.03
C ARG A 283 -17.71 0.98 -15.34
N GLY A 284 -18.60 1.57 -16.13
CA GLY A 284 -19.74 2.32 -15.60
C GLY A 284 -20.73 1.46 -14.80
N LYS A 285 -20.86 0.17 -15.14
CA LYS A 285 -21.77 -0.76 -14.44
C LYS A 285 -21.37 -0.94 -12.98
N TRP A 286 -20.12 -1.31 -12.72
CA TRP A 286 -19.66 -1.56 -11.36
C TRP A 286 -19.53 -0.27 -10.53
N ILE A 287 -19.18 0.87 -11.15
CA ILE A 287 -19.15 2.18 -10.46
C ILE A 287 -20.56 2.56 -9.98
N ARG A 288 -21.59 2.39 -10.82
CA ARG A 288 -22.99 2.63 -10.41
C ARG A 288 -23.40 1.71 -9.26
N ARG A 289 -23.03 0.42 -9.32
CA ARG A 289 -23.28 -0.53 -8.24
C ARG A 289 -22.59 -0.12 -6.93
N LEU A 290 -21.34 0.35 -6.99
CA LEU A 290 -20.62 0.87 -5.84
C LEU A 290 -21.36 2.06 -5.21
N VAL A 291 -21.74 3.05 -6.02
CA VAL A 291 -22.47 4.23 -5.53
C VAL A 291 -23.84 3.84 -4.95
N GLN A 292 -24.52 2.86 -5.54
CA GLN A 292 -25.76 2.31 -4.98
C GLN A 292 -25.53 1.66 -3.61
N SER A 293 -24.46 0.86 -3.46
CA SER A 293 -24.07 0.24 -2.18
C SER A 293 -23.77 1.29 -1.11
N LEU A 294 -23.06 2.37 -1.46
CA LEU A 294 -22.83 3.52 -0.55
C LEU A 294 -24.12 4.27 -0.18
N GLY A 295 -25.20 4.08 -0.95
CA GLY A 295 -26.52 4.64 -0.70
C GLY A 295 -27.41 3.80 0.21
N LEU A 296 -27.04 2.56 0.53
CA LEU A 296 -27.86 1.71 1.38
C LEU A 296 -27.79 2.17 2.84
N SER A 297 -28.82 1.81 3.61
CA SER A 297 -28.88 2.07 5.06
C SER A 297 -27.99 1.10 5.85
N GLU A 298 -27.67 -0.06 5.29
CA GLU A 298 -26.79 -1.05 5.88
C GLU A 298 -25.32 -0.65 5.63
N ALA A 299 -24.47 -0.78 6.65
CA ALA A 299 -23.06 -0.45 6.55
C ALA A 299 -22.37 -1.31 5.48
N VAL A 300 -21.56 -0.68 4.63
CA VAL A 300 -20.69 -1.43 3.72
C VAL A 300 -19.70 -2.27 4.52
N SER A 301 -19.57 -3.53 4.13
CA SER A 301 -18.67 -4.47 4.78
C SER A 301 -18.03 -5.39 3.75
N CYS A 302 -16.85 -5.91 4.05
CA CYS A 302 -16.19 -6.94 3.26
C CYS A 302 -15.72 -8.02 4.23
N THR A 303 -16.40 -9.16 4.21
CA THR A 303 -16.18 -10.26 5.16
C THR A 303 -15.09 -11.18 4.67
N ILE A 304 -14.17 -11.54 5.57
CA ILE A 304 -13.12 -12.53 5.29
C ILE A 304 -13.75 -13.93 5.34
N PRO A 305 -13.49 -14.81 4.35
CA PRO A 305 -13.90 -16.21 4.43
C PRO A 305 -13.41 -16.87 5.74
N ASP A 306 -14.20 -17.77 6.30
CA ASP A 306 -13.87 -18.62 7.47
C ASP A 306 -13.80 -17.94 8.86
N LEU A 307 -13.68 -16.61 8.95
CA LEU A 307 -13.68 -15.90 10.23
C LEU A 307 -15.09 -15.64 10.80
N ASP A 308 -16.09 -15.52 9.92
CA ASP A 308 -17.44 -15.06 10.25
C ASP A 308 -18.53 -16.03 9.76
N GLU A 309 -18.39 -17.34 9.96
CA GLU A 309 -19.47 -18.32 9.63
C GLU A 309 -20.78 -18.06 10.40
N SER A 310 -20.74 -17.25 11.46
CA SER A 310 -21.90 -16.92 12.30
C SER A 310 -22.69 -15.68 11.86
N VAL A 311 -22.16 -14.88 10.93
CA VAL A 311 -22.82 -13.64 10.48
C VAL A 311 -23.56 -13.93 9.18
N PRO A 312 -24.91 -13.86 9.15
CA PRO A 312 -25.65 -14.02 7.90
C PRO A 312 -25.15 -13.00 6.87
N PRO A 313 -25.06 -13.37 5.58
CA PRO A 313 -24.54 -12.47 4.56
C PRO A 313 -25.33 -11.15 4.60
N GLY A 314 -24.63 -10.06 4.96
CA GLY A 314 -25.21 -8.73 5.01
C GLY A 314 -25.65 -8.31 3.61
N ARG A 315 -26.72 -7.51 3.47
CA ARG A 315 -27.22 -7.14 2.13
C ARG A 315 -26.30 -6.15 1.42
N ASN A 316 -25.37 -5.53 2.14
CA ASN A 316 -24.41 -4.57 1.60
C ASN A 316 -22.96 -5.06 1.70
N GLN A 317 -22.71 -6.29 1.24
CA GLN A 317 -21.36 -6.84 1.12
C GLN A 317 -20.68 -6.35 -0.15
N LEU A 318 -19.47 -5.82 0.01
CA LEU A 318 -18.59 -5.43 -1.07
C LEU A 318 -17.73 -6.62 -1.52
N PRO A 319 -17.41 -6.72 -2.82
CA PRO A 319 -16.57 -7.80 -3.32
C PRO A 319 -15.12 -7.66 -2.82
N PRO A 320 -14.32 -8.75 -2.86
CA PRO A 320 -12.99 -8.82 -2.23
C PRO A 320 -12.01 -7.75 -2.69
N GLN A 321 -12.19 -7.23 -3.90
CA GLN A 321 -11.36 -6.17 -4.49
C GLN A 321 -11.41 -4.86 -3.70
N PHE A 322 -12.48 -4.63 -2.91
CA PHE A 322 -12.61 -3.46 -2.04
C PHE A 322 -12.16 -3.71 -0.61
N PHE A 323 -11.61 -4.89 -0.29
CA PHE A 323 -11.32 -5.27 1.09
C PHE A 323 -10.50 -4.21 1.85
N PHE A 324 -9.40 -3.73 1.28
CA PHE A 324 -8.57 -2.68 1.90
C PHE A 324 -9.19 -1.28 1.82
N SER A 325 -10.09 -1.04 0.87
CA SER A 325 -10.84 0.22 0.74
C SER A 325 -12.10 0.27 1.61
N SER A 326 -12.55 -0.86 2.16
CA SER A 326 -13.81 -1.00 2.90
C SER A 326 -13.97 0.02 4.05
N PRO A 327 -12.97 0.23 4.94
CA PRO A 327 -13.10 1.22 6.02
C PRO A 327 -13.29 2.65 5.49
N ARG A 328 -12.66 2.97 4.36
CA ARG A 328 -12.76 4.29 3.73
C ARG A 328 -14.05 4.46 2.96
N LEU A 329 -14.57 3.38 2.36
CA LEU A 329 -15.90 3.36 1.75
C LEU A 329 -17.00 3.49 2.80
N LEU A 330 -16.82 2.93 4.00
CA LEU A 330 -17.72 3.15 5.13
C LEU A 330 -17.72 4.61 5.58
N TYR A 331 -16.53 5.21 5.71
CA TYR A 331 -16.41 6.65 5.93
C TYR A 331 -17.15 7.43 4.83
N ALA A 332 -17.02 7.03 3.57
CA ALA A 332 -17.68 7.69 2.46
C ALA A 332 -19.21 7.54 2.49
N GLN A 333 -19.72 6.38 2.90
CA GLN A 333 -21.15 6.15 3.13
C GLN A 333 -21.69 7.09 4.21
N ASN A 334 -21.02 7.18 5.37
CA ASN A 334 -21.43 8.06 6.46
C ASN A 334 -21.38 9.54 6.04
N TYR A 335 -20.37 9.93 5.27
CA TYR A 335 -20.25 11.27 4.71
C TYR A 335 -21.40 11.61 3.75
N LEU A 336 -21.78 10.69 2.86
CA LEU A 336 -22.92 10.87 1.96
C LEU A 336 -24.24 10.96 2.74
N GLN A 337 -24.42 10.14 3.77
CA GLN A 337 -25.59 10.21 4.65
C GLN A 337 -25.67 11.57 5.36
N ALA A 338 -24.56 12.07 5.90
CA ALA A 338 -24.50 13.41 6.51
C ALA A 338 -24.86 14.53 5.54
N LEU A 339 -24.42 14.46 4.27
CA LEU A 339 -24.82 15.42 3.25
C LEU A 339 -26.34 15.41 3.02
N VAL A 340 -26.95 14.22 2.95
CA VAL A 340 -28.41 14.08 2.79
C VAL A 340 -29.15 14.60 4.02
N ILE A 341 -28.66 14.32 5.23
CA ILE A 341 -29.23 14.85 6.48
C ILE A 341 -29.19 16.38 6.47
N ALA A 342 -28.03 16.97 6.19
CA ALA A 342 -27.87 18.42 6.17
C ALA A 342 -28.79 19.09 5.11
N ALA A 343 -28.89 18.52 3.91
CA ALA A 343 -29.80 18.97 2.87
C ALA A 343 -31.28 18.86 3.28
N SER A 344 -31.64 17.75 3.94
CA SER A 344 -33.01 17.50 4.44
C SER A 344 -33.40 18.53 5.50
N LEU A 345 -32.53 18.79 6.49
CA LEU A 345 -32.76 19.80 7.52
C LEU A 345 -32.81 21.22 6.94
N ARG A 346 -31.98 21.52 5.92
CA ARG A 346 -32.01 22.80 5.19
C ARG A 346 -33.34 23.02 4.47
N SER A 347 -34.00 21.97 4.01
CA SER A 347 -35.33 22.06 3.38
C SER A 347 -36.44 22.43 4.37
N LEU A 348 -36.32 22.03 5.64
CA LEU A 348 -37.29 22.32 6.71
C LEU A 348 -37.25 23.78 7.18
N THR A 349 -36.08 24.41 7.20
CA THR A 349 -35.92 25.78 7.75
C THR A 349 -36.50 26.86 6.83
N ARG A 350 -36.73 26.57 5.55
CA ARG A 350 -37.21 27.51 4.50
C ARG A 350 -36.43 28.84 4.48
N LEU A 351 -35.14 28.81 4.82
CA LEU A 351 -34.27 29.99 4.77
C LEU A 351 -34.14 30.48 3.33
N PRO A 352 -34.16 31.80 3.07
CA PRO A 352 -33.95 32.34 1.73
C PRO A 352 -32.61 31.88 1.16
N ILE A 353 -32.62 31.50 -0.13
CA ILE A 353 -31.46 30.93 -0.84
C ILE A 353 -30.50 32.05 -1.28
N THR A 354 -30.97 33.29 -1.39
CA THR A 354 -30.23 34.39 -2.00
C THR A 354 -29.72 35.41 -0.98
N GLY A 355 -28.40 35.42 -0.77
CA GLY A 355 -27.66 36.60 -0.28
C GLY A 355 -27.61 36.82 1.23
N ASP A 356 -28.26 35.98 2.04
CA ASP A 356 -28.25 36.13 3.50
C ASP A 356 -27.22 35.17 4.13
N SER A 357 -26.16 35.71 4.71
CA SER A 357 -25.09 34.94 5.38
C SER A 357 -25.61 33.93 6.41
N ARG A 358 -26.79 34.21 6.99
CA ARG A 358 -27.48 33.41 8.00
C ARG A 358 -27.82 31.99 7.53
N GLY A 359 -28.18 31.83 6.25
CA GLY A 359 -28.52 30.52 5.67
C GLY A 359 -27.30 29.60 5.58
N HIS A 360 -26.19 30.17 5.13
CA HIS A 360 -24.89 29.50 5.08
C HIS A 360 -24.37 29.16 6.46
N ASP A 361 -24.54 30.06 7.44
CA ASP A 361 -24.12 29.80 8.83
C ASP A 361 -24.83 28.60 9.46
N PHE A 362 -26.11 28.34 9.11
CA PHE A 362 -26.83 27.16 9.60
C PHE A 362 -26.29 25.87 9.00
N VAL A 363 -26.17 25.80 7.67
CA VAL A 363 -25.69 24.60 6.98
C VAL A 363 -24.24 24.31 7.37
N HIS A 364 -23.39 25.33 7.44
CA HIS A 364 -22.01 25.19 7.90
C HIS A 364 -21.93 24.60 9.32
N ARG A 365 -22.77 25.05 10.26
CA ARG A 365 -22.81 24.51 11.63
C ARG A 365 -23.27 23.05 11.66
N ILE A 366 -24.39 22.73 11.01
CA ILE A 366 -24.88 21.35 10.91
C ILE A 366 -23.81 20.44 10.30
N TRP A 367 -23.18 20.90 9.21
CA TRP A 367 -22.12 20.17 8.53
C TRP A 367 -20.90 19.96 9.42
N THR A 368 -20.47 20.99 10.16
CA THR A 368 -19.33 20.88 11.09
C THR A 368 -19.60 19.85 12.18
N LEU A 369 -20.83 19.83 12.73
CA LEU A 369 -21.23 18.87 13.76
C LEU A 369 -21.25 17.43 13.22
N LEU A 370 -21.88 17.22 12.06
CA LEU A 370 -21.94 15.91 11.41
C LEU A 370 -20.55 15.41 11.01
N LYS A 371 -19.71 16.31 10.47
CA LYS A 371 -18.35 15.97 10.06
C LYS A 371 -17.46 15.63 11.25
N ALA A 372 -17.58 16.36 12.37
CA ALA A 372 -16.83 16.05 13.58
C ALA A 372 -17.14 14.63 14.09
N GLU A 373 -18.42 14.24 14.07
CA GLU A 373 -18.85 12.89 14.45
C GLU A 373 -18.29 11.80 13.52
N ILE A 374 -18.20 12.09 12.21
CA ILE A 374 -17.66 11.15 11.23
C ILE A 374 -16.12 11.02 11.34
N ASP A 375 -15.45 12.13 11.66
CA ASP A 375 -13.99 12.20 11.82
C ASP A 375 -13.53 11.68 13.20
N GLU A 376 -14.45 11.52 14.18
CA GLU A 376 -14.14 10.97 15.50
C GLU A 376 -13.91 9.45 15.41
N GLU A 377 -12.67 9.01 15.67
CA GLU A 377 -12.26 7.61 15.51
C GLU A 377 -12.65 6.69 16.68
N ASP A 378 -13.33 7.19 17.72
CA ASP A 378 -13.65 6.40 18.92
C ASP A 378 -15.01 5.70 18.78
N PRO A 379 -15.05 4.38 18.51
CA PRO A 379 -16.31 3.63 18.36
C PRO A 379 -17.11 3.51 19.67
N SER A 380 -16.52 3.92 20.81
CA SER A 380 -17.17 3.89 22.12
C SER A 380 -17.92 5.19 22.46
N ALA A 381 -17.67 6.27 21.72
CA ALA A 381 -18.48 7.47 21.80
C ALA A 381 -19.84 7.18 21.15
N SER A 382 -20.83 6.83 21.98
CA SER A 382 -22.22 6.77 21.52
C SER A 382 -22.53 8.06 20.78
N THR A 383 -22.85 7.97 19.49
CA THR A 383 -23.14 9.13 18.64
C THR A 383 -24.13 10.04 19.34
N LYS A 384 -23.62 11.15 19.89
CA LYS A 384 -24.51 12.15 20.49
C LYS A 384 -25.11 12.85 19.31
N ILE A 385 -26.28 12.37 18.89
CA ILE A 385 -27.16 13.12 17.98
C ILE A 385 -27.41 14.45 18.71
N ILE A 386 -26.56 15.42 18.40
CA ILE A 386 -26.64 16.79 18.86
C ILE A 386 -28.04 17.26 18.52
N ASN A 387 -28.64 18.11 19.35
CA ASN A 387 -30.02 18.56 19.21
C ASN A 387 -30.26 19.28 17.86
N PHE A 388 -30.34 18.54 16.75
CA PHE A 388 -30.61 19.06 15.41
C PHE A 388 -31.97 19.75 15.38
N ALA A 389 -32.91 19.24 16.17
CA ALA A 389 -34.19 19.87 16.44
C ALA A 389 -34.02 21.30 16.99
N ASP A 390 -33.13 21.52 17.97
CA ASP A 390 -32.88 22.85 18.53
C ASP A 390 -32.14 23.75 17.55
N GLU A 391 -31.24 23.19 16.74
CA GLU A 391 -30.54 23.94 15.69
C GLU A 391 -31.50 24.44 14.60
N VAL A 392 -32.44 23.59 14.18
CA VAL A 392 -33.50 23.94 13.23
C VAL A 392 -34.44 24.99 13.81
N VAL A 393 -34.86 24.83 15.08
CA VAL A 393 -35.68 25.84 15.79
C VAL A 393 -34.93 27.16 15.91
N ARG A 394 -33.65 27.14 16.25
CA ARG A 394 -32.80 28.34 16.31
C ARG A 394 -32.72 29.03 14.96
N ALA A 395 -32.48 28.29 13.89
CA ALA A 395 -32.42 28.83 12.54
C ALA A 395 -33.77 29.41 12.11
N ARG A 396 -34.88 28.78 12.48
CA ARG A 396 -36.22 29.30 12.24
C ARG A 396 -36.47 30.63 12.96
N ARG A 397 -36.08 30.73 14.23
CA ARG A 397 -36.17 31.95 15.06
C ARG A 397 -35.47 33.16 14.45
N LEU A 398 -34.46 32.96 13.59
CA LEU A 398 -33.78 34.04 12.88
C LEU A 398 -34.61 34.64 11.73
N VAL A 399 -35.61 33.92 11.25
CA VAL A 399 -36.52 34.35 10.17
C VAL A 399 -37.86 34.82 10.73
N SER A 400 -38.42 34.05 11.67
CA SER A 400 -39.71 34.32 12.31
C SER A 400 -39.70 33.75 13.72
N VAL A 401 -40.35 34.41 14.67
CA VAL A 401 -40.57 33.85 16.02
C VAL A 401 -41.62 32.73 15.88
N PRO A 402 -41.25 31.45 16.05
CA PRO A 402 -42.21 30.37 15.97
C PRO A 402 -43.04 30.30 17.26
N ASP A 403 -44.33 30.07 17.14
CA ASP A 403 -45.20 29.77 18.29
C ASP A 403 -44.85 28.38 18.86
N GLU A 404 -45.22 28.09 20.11
CA GLU A 404 -44.95 26.79 20.76
C GLU A 404 -45.45 25.59 19.92
N HIS A 405 -46.57 25.77 19.22
CA HIS A 405 -47.12 24.75 18.32
C HIS A 405 -46.26 24.56 17.07
N GLU A 406 -45.77 25.64 16.45
CA GLU A 406 -44.86 25.55 15.29
C GLU A 406 -43.52 24.92 15.71
N GLU A 407 -43.03 25.26 16.90
CA GLU A 407 -41.81 24.68 17.45
C GLU A 407 -41.95 23.16 17.67
N ALA A 408 -43.05 22.70 18.27
CA ALA A 408 -43.34 21.28 18.43
C ALA A 408 -43.48 20.56 17.07
N GLN A 409 -44.14 21.18 16.10
CA GLN A 409 -44.23 20.64 14.73
C GLN A 409 -42.86 20.55 14.05
N LEU A 410 -41.98 21.54 14.23
CA LEU A 410 -40.63 21.52 13.67
C LEU A 410 -39.78 20.41 14.27
N ARG A 411 -39.85 20.19 15.59
CA ARG A 411 -39.15 19.07 16.22
C ARG A 411 -39.64 17.72 15.69
N ALA A 412 -40.96 17.52 15.61
CA ALA A 412 -41.54 16.31 15.04
C ALA A 412 -41.19 16.12 13.55
N ALA A 413 -41.10 17.21 12.79
CA ALA A 413 -40.66 17.18 11.40
C ALA A 413 -39.19 16.78 11.27
N VAL A 414 -38.31 17.29 12.14
CA VAL A 414 -36.90 16.88 12.20
C VAL A 414 -36.81 15.37 12.47
N ASP A 415 -37.46 14.89 13.52
CA ASP A 415 -37.44 13.46 13.89
C ASP A 415 -37.93 12.57 12.76
N ARG A 416 -38.98 12.99 12.06
CA ARG A 416 -39.49 12.30 10.87
C ARG A 416 -38.50 12.31 9.72
N THR A 417 -37.90 13.46 9.39
CA THR A 417 -36.96 13.57 8.25
C THR A 417 -35.65 12.84 8.46
N LEU A 418 -35.27 12.58 9.70
CA LEU A 418 -34.09 11.76 10.04
C LEU A 418 -34.35 10.25 9.86
N GLN A 419 -35.61 9.83 9.65
CA GLN A 419 -35.92 8.44 9.34
C GLN A 419 -35.58 8.14 7.87
N TYR A 420 -34.85 7.05 7.64
CA TYR A 420 -34.48 6.58 6.29
C TYR A 420 -35.68 6.35 5.34
N GLY A 421 -36.87 6.13 5.89
CA GLY A 421 -38.09 5.93 5.11
C GLY A 421 -38.80 7.21 4.66
N ASP A 422 -38.33 8.39 5.08
CA ASP A 422 -38.99 9.64 4.70
C ASP A 422 -38.80 9.94 3.20
N PRO A 423 -39.89 10.30 2.47
CA PRO A 423 -39.82 10.53 1.03
C PRO A 423 -38.89 11.68 0.63
N VAL A 424 -38.70 12.70 1.49
CA VAL A 424 -37.78 13.81 1.21
C VAL A 424 -36.35 13.31 1.27
N PHE A 425 -36.01 12.55 2.32
CA PHE A 425 -34.69 11.93 2.48
C PHE A 425 -34.36 11.04 1.28
N LEU A 426 -35.25 10.12 0.92
CA LEU A 426 -35.07 9.20 -0.21
C LEU A 426 -34.93 9.93 -1.54
N LEU A 427 -35.68 11.01 -1.76
CA LEU A 427 -35.60 11.79 -3.00
C LEU A 427 -34.24 12.50 -3.12
N LEU A 428 -33.78 13.14 -2.04
CA LEU A 428 -32.49 13.83 -2.01
C LEU A 428 -31.33 12.84 -2.17
N GLN A 429 -31.39 11.71 -1.48
CA GLN A 429 -30.41 10.64 -1.60
C GLN A 429 -30.33 10.11 -3.03
N LYS A 430 -31.46 9.75 -3.66
CA LYS A 430 -31.48 9.27 -5.05
C LYS A 430 -30.88 10.27 -6.02
N ARG A 431 -31.19 11.56 -5.87
CA ARG A 431 -30.64 12.63 -6.72
C ARG A 431 -29.13 12.78 -6.54
N LEU A 432 -28.65 12.77 -5.29
CA LEU A 432 -27.23 12.85 -4.98
C LEU A 432 -26.47 11.67 -5.57
N LEU A 433 -26.93 10.44 -5.32
CA LEU A 433 -26.28 9.23 -5.80
C LEU A 433 -26.29 9.14 -7.33
N ALA A 434 -27.39 9.52 -7.99
CA ALA A 434 -27.45 9.55 -9.45
C ALA A 434 -26.43 10.55 -10.03
N ALA A 435 -26.39 11.77 -9.51
CA ALA A 435 -25.45 12.79 -9.96
C ALA A 435 -23.99 12.38 -9.70
N LEU A 436 -23.71 11.76 -8.55
CA LEU A 436 -22.40 11.25 -8.19
C LEU A 436 -21.97 10.10 -9.10
N ALA A 437 -22.86 9.14 -9.36
CA ALA A 437 -22.60 8.02 -10.26
C ALA A 437 -22.33 8.51 -11.68
N ASP A 438 -23.13 9.46 -12.20
CA ASP A 438 -22.92 10.05 -13.51
C ASP A 438 -21.58 10.79 -13.59
N LYS A 439 -21.18 11.51 -12.53
CA LYS A 439 -19.89 12.20 -12.45
C LYS A 439 -18.73 11.20 -12.43
N LEU A 440 -18.80 10.15 -11.62
CA LEU A 440 -17.74 9.14 -11.48
C LEU A 440 -17.62 8.21 -12.70
N CYS A 441 -18.72 8.00 -13.44
CA CYS A 441 -18.70 7.20 -14.67
C CYS A 441 -18.12 7.95 -15.87
N ARG A 442 -18.02 9.29 -15.83
CA ARG A 442 -17.38 10.02 -16.92
C ARG A 442 -15.90 9.60 -16.96
N PRO A 443 -15.39 9.14 -18.11
CA PRO A 443 -13.98 8.89 -18.23
C PRO A 443 -13.27 10.20 -17.87
N THR A 444 -12.27 10.10 -16.99
CA THR A 444 -11.31 11.18 -16.75
C THR A 444 -10.47 11.25 -18.01
N ASP A 445 -11.06 11.73 -19.11
CA ASP A 445 -10.32 11.90 -20.35
C ASP A 445 -9.12 12.77 -20.00
N ALA A 446 -7.92 12.31 -20.36
CA ALA A 446 -6.64 12.98 -20.15
C ALA A 446 -6.54 14.36 -20.85
N THR A 447 -7.67 14.88 -21.31
CA THR A 447 -7.85 16.14 -22.01
C THR A 447 -7.99 17.33 -21.08
N ASP A 448 -8.18 17.21 -19.76
CA ASP A 448 -8.05 18.38 -18.87
C ASP A 448 -6.59 18.87 -18.76
N ALA A 449 -5.61 18.01 -19.07
CA ALA A 449 -4.23 18.43 -19.27
C ALA A 449 -4.01 19.02 -20.69
N ALA A 450 -4.72 18.55 -21.72
CA ALA A 450 -4.51 19.01 -23.10
C ALA A 450 -5.33 20.25 -23.50
N VAL A 451 -6.53 20.44 -22.94
CA VAL A 451 -7.45 21.53 -23.26
C VAL A 451 -7.14 22.79 -22.44
N ASN A 452 -6.58 22.64 -21.23
CA ASN A 452 -6.16 23.78 -20.40
C ASN A 452 -4.70 24.25 -20.67
N HIS A 453 -4.00 23.63 -21.61
CA HIS A 453 -2.71 24.12 -22.12
C HIS A 453 -2.82 24.97 -23.39
N ALA A 454 -4.04 25.29 -23.85
CA ALA A 454 -4.21 26.41 -24.76
C ALA A 454 -4.04 27.72 -23.96
N PRO A 455 -2.95 28.48 -24.13
CA PRO A 455 -2.79 29.74 -23.41
C PRO A 455 -3.95 30.68 -23.77
N ILE A 456 -4.80 30.97 -22.78
CA ILE A 456 -5.96 31.89 -22.87
C ILE A 456 -5.52 33.28 -23.36
N ARG A 457 -4.23 33.59 -23.28
CA ARG A 457 -3.62 34.82 -23.79
C ARG A 457 -2.40 34.49 -24.65
N MET A 458 -2.56 34.50 -25.96
CA MET A 458 -1.43 34.70 -26.87
C MET A 458 -0.96 36.15 -26.74
N GLN A 459 0.06 36.40 -25.92
CA GLN A 459 0.79 37.67 -25.97
C GLN A 459 1.69 37.68 -27.20
N THR A 460 1.14 38.08 -28.35
CA THR A 460 1.95 38.48 -29.51
C THR A 460 2.44 39.91 -29.30
N GLY A 461 3.48 40.08 -28.49
CA GLY A 461 4.10 41.38 -28.22
C GLY A 461 5.60 41.34 -28.41
N ARG A 462 6.09 41.92 -29.52
CA ARG A 462 7.48 42.39 -29.64
C ARG A 462 7.73 43.43 -28.54
N THR A 463 8.27 43.04 -27.41
CA THR A 463 8.89 43.97 -26.47
C THR A 463 10.27 44.33 -27.00
N LEU A 464 10.30 45.36 -27.84
CA LEU A 464 11.51 46.09 -28.17
C LEU A 464 11.97 46.84 -26.91
N GLY A 465 13.14 46.47 -26.41
CA GLY A 465 13.92 47.28 -25.47
C GLY A 465 13.59 47.05 -24.00
N THR A 466 14.31 46.12 -23.37
CA THR A 466 15.23 46.43 -22.27
C THR A 466 15.88 45.13 -21.79
N GLU A 467 17.21 45.11 -21.84
CA GLU A 467 18.05 44.10 -21.24
C GLU A 467 17.70 43.93 -19.75
N ARG A 468 17.21 42.75 -19.37
CA ARG A 468 17.44 42.21 -18.03
C ARG A 468 17.83 40.75 -18.14
N ALA A 469 19.09 40.52 -17.80
CA ALA A 469 19.75 39.24 -17.67
C ALA A 469 19.09 38.33 -16.60
N ASP A 470 19.14 37.04 -16.89
CA ASP A 470 19.26 35.93 -15.94
C ASP A 470 18.16 35.72 -14.89
N LYS A 471 16.90 35.64 -15.31
CA LYS A 471 15.89 34.89 -14.55
C LYS A 471 15.23 33.85 -15.45
N ARG A 472 15.69 32.60 -15.33
CA ARG A 472 14.99 31.43 -15.90
C ARG A 472 13.54 31.47 -15.39
N PRO A 473 12.53 31.49 -16.26
CA PRO A 473 11.15 31.40 -15.82
C PRO A 473 10.93 30.00 -15.24
N ARG A 474 10.82 29.90 -13.91
CA ARG A 474 10.21 28.73 -13.27
C ARG A 474 8.73 28.81 -13.59
N LEU A 475 8.23 27.89 -14.41
CA LEU A 475 6.81 27.57 -14.46
C LEU A 475 6.46 26.94 -13.10
N GLU A 476 6.00 27.75 -12.17
CA GLU A 476 5.20 27.26 -11.04
C GLU A 476 3.81 26.99 -11.62
N VAL A 477 3.57 25.74 -12.00
CA VAL A 477 2.23 25.25 -12.31
C VAL A 477 1.56 25.04 -10.97
N ASP A 478 0.81 26.04 -10.50
CA ASP A 478 -0.18 25.84 -9.45
C ASP A 478 -1.22 24.86 -9.99
N ALA A 479 -1.05 23.57 -9.66
CA ALA A 479 -1.96 22.48 -10.03
C ALA A 479 -3.30 22.52 -9.27
N ASN A 480 -3.56 23.58 -8.51
CA ASN A 480 -4.77 23.72 -7.72
C ASN A 480 -5.75 24.69 -8.38
N SER A 481 -6.92 24.15 -8.68
CA SER A 481 -8.20 24.84 -8.90
C SER A 481 -8.46 25.46 -10.29
N SER A 482 -8.80 24.58 -11.25
CA SER A 482 -9.95 24.91 -12.10
C SER A 482 -11.21 24.37 -11.41
N PRO A 483 -12.25 25.18 -11.15
CA PRO A 483 -13.52 24.69 -10.66
C PRO A 483 -14.15 23.87 -11.78
N SER A 484 -13.95 22.54 -11.75
CA SER A 484 -14.71 21.61 -12.57
C SER A 484 -16.18 21.87 -12.30
N ALA A 485 -16.87 22.54 -13.24
CA ALA A 485 -18.27 22.93 -13.11
C ALA A 485 -19.12 21.71 -12.74
N THR A 486 -19.39 21.55 -11.45
CA THR A 486 -20.23 20.49 -10.93
C THR A 486 -21.64 20.72 -11.44
N THR A 487 -22.24 19.69 -12.04
CA THR A 487 -23.64 19.75 -12.41
C THR A 487 -24.46 19.99 -11.13
N PRO A 488 -25.20 21.10 -11.03
CA PRO A 488 -25.89 21.45 -9.79
C PRO A 488 -26.91 20.38 -9.44
N VAL A 489 -26.80 19.81 -8.24
CA VAL A 489 -27.72 18.79 -7.74
C VAL A 489 -28.86 19.49 -7.00
N LYS A 490 -30.08 19.40 -7.54
CA LYS A 490 -31.26 20.06 -6.94
C LYS A 490 -31.46 19.65 -5.48
N GLY A 491 -31.44 20.62 -4.58
CA GLY A 491 -31.54 20.40 -3.12
C GLY A 491 -30.19 20.43 -2.38
N PHE A 492 -29.09 20.54 -3.13
CA PHE A 492 -27.73 20.72 -2.60
C PHE A 492 -27.13 22.03 -3.11
N ASP A 493 -27.95 23.08 -3.15
CA ASP A 493 -27.57 24.38 -3.70
C ASP A 493 -26.67 25.20 -2.76
N ASP A 494 -26.54 24.78 -1.49
CA ASP A 494 -25.67 25.44 -0.52
C ASP A 494 -24.19 25.14 -0.81
N PRO A 495 -23.30 26.16 -0.81
CA PRO A 495 -21.88 26.00 -1.15
C PRO A 495 -21.15 24.97 -0.28
N VAL A 496 -21.52 24.84 1.00
CA VAL A 496 -20.91 23.85 1.91
C VAL A 496 -21.24 22.43 1.45
N LEU A 497 -22.49 22.20 1.00
CA LEU A 497 -22.92 20.91 0.49
C LEU A 497 -22.29 20.61 -0.88
N VAL A 498 -22.23 21.60 -1.77
CA VAL A 498 -21.56 21.45 -3.07
C VAL A 498 -20.09 21.05 -2.88
N GLN A 499 -19.38 21.75 -1.99
CA GLN A 499 -18.00 21.43 -1.66
C GLN A 499 -17.88 20.01 -1.06
N GLY A 500 -18.77 19.64 -0.13
CA GLY A 500 -18.78 18.29 0.42
C GLY A 500 -19.00 17.20 -0.63
N ILE A 501 -19.89 17.43 -1.61
CA ILE A 501 -20.10 16.50 -2.73
C ILE A 501 -18.83 16.38 -3.60
N GLU A 502 -18.12 17.48 -3.81
CA GLU A 502 -16.86 17.47 -4.56
C GLU A 502 -15.75 16.72 -3.82
N ASP A 503 -15.61 16.97 -2.53
CA ASP A 503 -14.59 16.35 -1.69
C ASP A 503 -14.81 14.83 -1.61
N ILE A 504 -16.05 14.40 -1.37
CA ILE A 504 -16.35 12.97 -1.31
C ILE A 504 -16.26 12.29 -2.67
N GLY A 505 -16.64 12.99 -3.74
CA GLY A 505 -16.47 12.51 -5.10
C GLY A 505 -15.00 12.27 -5.44
N LYS A 506 -14.09 13.18 -5.04
CA LYS A 506 -12.64 12.98 -5.20
C LYS A 506 -12.14 11.78 -4.41
N LYS A 507 -12.57 11.61 -3.15
CA LYS A 507 -12.20 10.45 -2.32
C LYS A 507 -12.64 9.14 -2.95
N ILE A 508 -13.91 9.04 -3.37
CA ILE A 508 -14.44 7.82 -4.02
C ILE A 508 -13.70 7.54 -5.33
N HIS A 509 -13.37 8.59 -6.11
CA HIS A 509 -12.62 8.44 -7.36
C HIS A 509 -11.22 7.84 -7.14
N ILE A 510 -10.54 8.17 -6.04
CA ILE A 510 -9.24 7.56 -5.68
C ILE A 510 -9.39 6.03 -5.55
N TYR A 511 -10.40 5.55 -4.82
CA TYR A 511 -10.61 4.11 -4.65
C TYR A 511 -11.09 3.42 -5.94
N ILE A 512 -11.87 4.11 -6.76
CA ILE A 512 -12.25 3.60 -8.09
C ILE A 512 -11.02 3.38 -8.95
N ASN A 513 -10.15 4.40 -9.05
CA ASN A 513 -8.92 4.31 -9.81
C ASN A 513 -7.97 3.27 -9.21
N TRP A 514 -7.94 3.14 -7.88
CA TRP A 514 -7.15 2.10 -7.22
C TRP A 514 -7.59 0.70 -7.67
N VAL A 515 -8.89 0.41 -7.61
CA VAL A 515 -9.44 -0.88 -8.02
C VAL A 515 -9.22 -1.14 -9.51
N ASP A 516 -9.46 -0.15 -10.38
CA ASP A 516 -9.14 -0.21 -11.81
C ASP A 516 -7.67 -0.64 -12.02
N ASN A 517 -6.75 0.06 -11.37
CA ASN A 517 -5.32 -0.12 -11.52
C ASN A 517 -4.73 -1.41 -10.90
N VAL A 518 -5.39 -2.00 -9.89
CA VAL A 518 -4.92 -3.23 -9.21
C VAL A 518 -5.48 -4.48 -9.90
N TRP A 519 -6.76 -4.42 -10.28
CA TRP A 519 -7.52 -5.60 -10.65
C TRP A 519 -7.82 -5.70 -12.15
N PHE A 520 -7.84 -4.59 -12.88
CA PHE A 520 -8.25 -4.55 -14.29
C PHE A 520 -7.15 -4.15 -15.27
N ASP A 521 -6.07 -3.50 -14.80
CA ASP A 521 -4.87 -3.29 -15.61
C ASP A 521 -4.07 -4.61 -15.77
N SER A 522 -3.82 -4.97 -17.03
CA SER A 522 -3.06 -6.17 -17.44
C SER A 522 -1.71 -5.81 -18.05
#